data_AF-A0AAW6D1Y5-F1
#
_entry.id   AF-A0AAW6D1Y5-F1
#
_cell.length_a   1.000
_cell.length_b   1.000
_cell.length_c   1.000
_cell.angle_alpha   90.00
_cell.angle_beta   90.00
_cell.angle_gamma   90.00
#
_symmetry.space_group_name_H-M   'P 1'
#
loop_
_entity.id
_entity.type
_entity.pdbx_description
1 polymer ?
#
loop_
_entity_poly.entity_id
_entity_poly.type
_entity_poly.pdbx_seq_one_letter_code
_entity_poly.pdbx_strand_id
1 'polypeptide(L)'
;MLKYELKKYILKPSLLICIIVLILLNFVKVFELYYYTGGGRAVLSGNAVQGTDILYDKYSGKITDEKINGLKTELANAEQMLKEYGIIEEPIEGTYCGYPYGDVNLFKDLISSYEYAILYSNKSAEITENARANAEFYSDKSRYEYRLSKLYEDCYKGRSLDGFYQSEGHKAIFDYKFSALLSMFIIVLAISPIVSKEYVIGYNKLISSSGKRGSVMLAKLTAAAIFTFAVTLILFASDMVYFQLIYGFDGFSAPIYALQEFEMCPFNITLFGALVITFVLRLVFLLMFTFLVTAVSSFCKNDIISMVVSVAAGFLLVIGSELLPGMLNPTTLIGPTELFTNMNVCNILDFPVFNVVVTLSEVILLAVVLAVMSVRRGMKCC
;
A
#
# COMPACT_ATOMS: atom_id res chain seq x y z
N MET A 1 11.08 -22.31 -24.25
CA MET A 1 11.56 -22.58 -22.87
C MET A 1 10.65 -21.96 -21.83
N LEU A 2 10.42 -20.64 -21.87
CA LEU A 2 9.52 -19.93 -20.94
C LEU A 2 8.12 -20.54 -20.78
N LYS A 3 7.43 -20.85 -21.89
CA LYS A 3 6.09 -21.50 -21.89
C LYS A 3 6.07 -22.82 -21.11
N TYR A 4 7.16 -23.59 -21.15
CA TYR A 4 7.26 -24.86 -20.43
C TYR A 4 7.41 -24.64 -18.93
N GLU A 5 8.28 -23.71 -18.51
CA GLU A 5 8.45 -23.38 -17.08
C GLU A 5 7.14 -22.85 -16.46
N LEU A 6 6.40 -21.99 -17.18
CA LEU A 6 5.09 -21.50 -16.73
C LEU A 6 4.07 -22.63 -16.56
N LYS A 7 3.99 -23.59 -17.50
CA LYS A 7 3.03 -24.70 -17.41
C LYS A 7 3.39 -25.73 -16.34
N LYS A 8 4.69 -25.93 -16.09
CA LYS A 8 5.21 -27.03 -15.26
C LYS A 8 4.94 -26.86 -13.76
N TYR A 9 5.01 -25.63 -13.24
CA TYR A 9 4.90 -25.36 -11.81
C TYR A 9 3.85 -24.31 -11.45
N ILE A 10 3.61 -23.33 -12.33
CA ILE A 10 2.77 -22.15 -12.05
C ILE A 10 1.29 -22.38 -12.41
N LEU A 11 0.99 -23.16 -13.45
CA LEU A 11 -0.40 -23.40 -13.90
C LEU A 11 -1.00 -24.72 -13.38
N LYS A 12 -0.58 -25.20 -12.20
CA LYS A 12 -1.13 -26.41 -11.60
C LYS A 12 -2.53 -26.14 -11.01
N PRO A 13 -3.51 -27.04 -11.19
CA PRO A 13 -4.84 -26.87 -10.61
C PRO A 13 -4.83 -26.63 -9.09
N SER A 14 -3.95 -27.32 -8.36
CA SER A 14 -3.82 -27.14 -6.90
C SER A 14 -3.37 -25.74 -6.50
N LEU A 15 -2.48 -25.11 -7.28
CA LEU A 15 -2.01 -23.74 -7.02
C LEU A 15 -3.10 -22.73 -7.36
N LEU A 16 -3.84 -22.95 -8.45
CA LEU A 16 -4.99 -22.11 -8.82
C LEU A 16 -6.09 -22.12 -7.76
N ILE A 17 -6.43 -23.31 -7.24
CA ILE A 17 -7.37 -23.46 -6.13
C ILE A 17 -6.86 -22.70 -4.90
N CYS A 18 -5.58 -22.83 -4.57
CA CYS A 18 -4.98 -22.09 -3.46
C CYS A 18 -5.07 -20.57 -3.63
N ILE A 19 -4.79 -20.04 -4.82
CA ILE A 19 -4.94 -18.61 -5.13
C ILE A 19 -6.39 -18.16 -4.92
N ILE A 20 -7.37 -18.91 -5.40
CA ILE A 20 -8.80 -18.60 -5.21
C ILE A 20 -9.17 -18.56 -3.72
N VAL A 21 -8.73 -19.56 -2.95
CA VAL A 21 -8.98 -19.61 -1.50
C VAL A 21 -8.36 -18.41 -0.78
N LEU A 22 -7.14 -18.01 -1.15
CA LEU A 22 -6.47 -16.86 -0.53
C LEU A 22 -7.10 -15.52 -0.95
N ILE A 23 -7.63 -15.40 -2.16
CA ILE A 23 -8.43 -14.25 -2.58
C ILE A 23 -9.71 -14.14 -1.72
N LEU A 24 -10.41 -15.26 -1.47
CA LEU A 24 -11.56 -15.27 -0.58
C LEU A 24 -11.19 -14.92 0.87
N LEU A 25 -10.05 -15.44 1.36
CA LEU A 25 -9.52 -15.07 2.68
C LEU A 25 -9.20 -13.57 2.76
N ASN A 26 -8.64 -13.00 1.70
CA ASN A 26 -8.36 -11.57 1.59
C ASN A 26 -9.66 -10.75 1.72
N PHE A 27 -10.73 -11.16 1.02
CA PHE A 27 -12.05 -10.54 1.14
C PHE A 27 -12.58 -10.57 2.57
N VAL A 28 -12.53 -11.73 3.24
CA VAL A 28 -12.93 -11.86 4.65
C VAL A 28 -12.14 -10.89 5.53
N LYS A 29 -10.84 -10.70 5.25
CA LYS A 29 -10.02 -9.78 6.03
C LYS A 29 -10.36 -8.31 5.79
N VAL A 30 -10.66 -7.91 4.55
CA VAL A 30 -11.13 -6.55 4.24
C VAL A 30 -12.48 -6.28 4.92
N PHE A 31 -13.39 -7.25 4.88
CA PHE A 31 -14.69 -7.16 5.55
C PHE A 31 -14.55 -7.06 7.08
N GLU A 32 -13.66 -7.87 7.67
CA GLU A 32 -13.32 -7.79 9.09
C GLU A 32 -12.78 -6.40 9.48
N LEU A 33 -11.87 -5.83 8.67
CA LEU A 33 -11.32 -4.50 8.90
C LEU A 33 -12.45 -3.45 8.96
N TYR A 34 -13.36 -3.48 7.99
CA TYR A 34 -14.51 -2.59 7.94
C TYR A 34 -15.45 -2.74 9.14
N TYR A 35 -15.62 -3.97 9.63
CA TYR A 35 -16.43 -4.24 10.82
C TYR A 35 -15.86 -3.56 12.08
N TYR A 36 -14.55 -3.62 12.28
CA TYR A 36 -13.90 -3.05 13.46
C TYR A 36 -13.68 -1.55 13.39
N THR A 37 -13.62 -0.95 12.20
CA THR A 37 -13.53 0.52 12.04
C THR A 37 -14.87 1.25 12.19
N GLY A 38 -15.96 0.53 12.53
CA GLY A 38 -17.26 1.10 12.88
C GLY A 38 -18.31 1.02 11.77
N GLY A 39 -17.89 1.08 10.49
CA GLY A 39 -18.80 0.99 9.34
C GLY A 39 -19.54 -0.35 9.24
N GLY A 40 -18.91 -1.47 9.60
CA GLY A 40 -19.56 -2.79 9.51
C GLY A 40 -20.44 -3.19 10.71
N ARG A 41 -20.26 -2.59 11.90
CA ARG A 41 -21.22 -2.76 13.03
C ARG A 41 -22.59 -2.19 12.67
N ALA A 42 -22.59 -1.11 11.90
CA ALA A 42 -23.74 -0.43 11.31
C ALA A 42 -24.46 -1.22 10.20
N VAL A 43 -23.74 -2.06 9.43
CA VAL A 43 -24.31 -2.94 8.38
C VAL A 43 -25.12 -4.08 9.00
N LEU A 44 -24.56 -4.76 10.00
CA LEU A 44 -25.18 -5.94 10.60
C LEU A 44 -26.32 -5.59 11.57
N SER A 45 -26.34 -4.36 12.10
CA SER A 45 -27.49 -3.81 12.82
C SER A 45 -28.63 -3.34 11.89
N GLY A 46 -28.42 -3.40 10.56
CA GLY A 46 -29.43 -3.11 9.54
C GLY A 46 -29.72 -1.62 9.29
N ASN A 47 -29.04 -0.69 9.97
CA ASN A 47 -29.53 0.69 10.08
C ASN A 47 -28.54 1.83 9.74
N ALA A 48 -27.29 1.56 9.32
CA ALA A 48 -26.31 2.66 9.25
C ALA A 48 -25.32 2.66 8.07
N VAL A 49 -25.67 2.05 6.94
CA VAL A 49 -24.83 2.07 5.71
C VAL A 49 -25.39 3.00 4.63
N GLN A 50 -26.67 3.33 4.68
CA GLN A 50 -27.30 4.16 3.64
C GLN A 50 -27.04 5.66 3.84
N GLY A 51 -26.86 6.12 5.08
CA GLY A 51 -26.75 7.55 5.37
C GLY A 51 -25.44 8.21 4.92
N THR A 52 -24.31 7.50 5.06
CA THR A 52 -22.99 8.03 4.67
C THR A 52 -22.91 8.26 3.16
N ASP A 53 -23.37 7.31 2.35
CA ASP A 53 -23.35 7.41 0.89
C ASP A 53 -24.20 8.58 0.40
N ILE A 54 -25.39 8.79 0.99
CA ILE A 54 -26.27 9.94 0.68
C ILE A 54 -25.56 11.27 0.98
N LEU A 55 -24.84 11.35 2.10
CA LEU A 55 -24.12 12.55 2.48
C LEU A 55 -22.92 12.81 1.58
N TYR A 56 -22.18 11.78 1.17
CA TYR A 56 -21.11 11.93 0.20
C TYR A 56 -21.64 12.36 -1.17
N ASP A 57 -22.75 11.80 -1.66
CA ASP A 57 -23.38 12.25 -2.91
C ASP A 57 -23.80 13.73 -2.86
N LYS A 58 -24.28 14.20 -1.70
CA LYS A 58 -24.72 15.58 -1.50
C LYS A 58 -23.56 16.58 -1.32
N TYR A 59 -22.53 16.19 -0.58
CA TYR A 59 -21.50 17.12 -0.08
C TYR A 59 -20.09 16.88 -0.64
N SER A 60 -19.83 15.84 -1.43
CA SER A 60 -18.54 15.66 -2.14
C SER A 60 -18.32 16.67 -3.27
N GLY A 61 -17.08 16.79 -3.72
CA GLY A 61 -16.65 17.70 -4.78
C GLY A 61 -16.38 19.12 -4.28
N LYS A 62 -16.59 20.10 -5.16
CA LYS A 62 -16.24 21.51 -4.89
C LYS A 62 -17.01 22.04 -3.67
N ILE A 63 -16.27 22.73 -2.79
CA ILE A 63 -16.82 23.39 -1.61
C ILE A 63 -17.50 24.70 -2.03
N THR A 64 -18.74 24.91 -1.56
CA THR A 64 -19.56 26.10 -1.83
C THR A 64 -20.25 26.58 -0.56
N ASP A 65 -20.59 27.87 -0.49
CA ASP A 65 -21.33 28.43 0.65
C ASP A 65 -22.68 27.74 0.87
N GLU A 66 -23.34 27.32 -0.21
CA GLU A 66 -24.58 26.55 -0.16
C GLU A 66 -24.38 25.20 0.57
N LYS A 67 -23.33 24.45 0.24
CA LYS A 67 -23.02 23.18 0.91
C LYS A 67 -22.62 23.37 2.37
N ILE A 68 -21.85 24.42 2.66
CA ILE A 68 -21.46 24.77 4.04
C ILE A 68 -22.70 25.10 4.89
N ASN A 69 -23.60 25.94 4.37
CA ASN A 69 -24.83 26.30 5.07
C ASN A 69 -25.80 25.11 5.20
N GLY A 70 -25.84 24.24 4.19
CA GLY A 70 -26.54 22.96 4.24
C GLY A 70 -26.04 22.09 5.40
N LEU A 71 -24.73 21.83 5.49
CA LEU A 71 -24.13 21.02 6.56
C LEU A 71 -24.40 21.59 7.96
N LYS A 72 -24.29 22.91 8.13
CA LYS A 72 -24.62 23.58 9.41
C LYS A 72 -26.08 23.38 9.80
N THR A 73 -26.99 23.39 8.82
CA THR A 73 -28.42 23.17 9.06
C THR A 73 -28.71 21.71 9.45
N GLU A 74 -28.10 20.75 8.75
CA GLU A 74 -28.22 19.32 9.08
C GLU A 74 -27.67 19.03 10.48
N LEU A 75 -26.50 19.60 10.83
CA LEU A 75 -25.93 19.48 12.18
C LEU A 75 -26.87 20.05 13.24
N ALA A 76 -27.43 21.25 13.04
CA ALA A 76 -28.34 21.87 13.99
C ALA A 76 -29.60 21.01 14.22
N ASN A 77 -30.14 20.42 13.14
CA ASN A 77 -31.27 19.50 13.22
C ASN A 77 -30.91 18.23 14.02
N ALA A 78 -29.74 17.63 13.74
CA ALA A 78 -29.26 16.43 14.45
C ALA A 78 -29.02 16.71 15.95
N GLU A 79 -28.46 17.88 16.30
CA GLU A 79 -28.28 18.30 17.68
C GLU A 79 -29.60 18.56 18.41
N GLN A 80 -30.62 19.06 17.70
CA GLN A 80 -31.96 19.22 18.25
C GLN A 80 -32.60 17.85 18.53
N MET A 81 -32.52 16.91 17.58
CA MET A 81 -33.00 15.54 17.80
C MET A 81 -32.27 14.86 18.96
N LEU A 82 -30.95 15.03 19.08
CA LEU A 82 -30.17 14.48 20.20
C LEU A 82 -30.62 15.05 21.55
N LYS A 83 -31.02 16.34 21.61
CA LYS A 83 -31.57 16.95 22.83
C LYS A 83 -32.95 16.42 23.17
N GLU A 84 -33.78 16.17 22.16
CA GLU A 84 -35.16 15.69 22.33
C GLU A 84 -35.21 14.22 22.77
N TYR A 85 -34.44 13.37 22.10
CA TYR A 85 -34.49 11.91 22.29
C TYR A 85 -33.39 11.37 23.21
N GLY A 86 -32.31 12.13 23.44
CA GLY A 86 -31.15 11.66 24.21
C GLY A 86 -30.28 10.66 23.44
N ILE A 87 -29.36 10.00 24.15
CA ILE A 87 -28.52 8.94 23.58
C ILE A 87 -29.32 7.64 23.62
N ILE A 88 -29.95 7.31 22.50
CA ILE A 88 -30.67 6.05 22.31
C ILE A 88 -30.04 5.23 21.19
N GLU A 89 -30.08 3.91 21.32
CA GLU A 89 -29.58 2.96 20.32
C GLU A 89 -30.69 2.48 19.36
N GLU A 90 -31.95 2.85 19.62
CA GLU A 90 -33.08 2.49 18.76
C GLU A 90 -33.14 3.37 17.50
N PRO A 91 -33.48 2.80 16.33
CA PRO A 91 -33.54 3.54 15.09
C PRO A 91 -34.60 4.66 15.10
N ILE A 92 -34.22 5.89 14.79
CA ILE A 92 -35.14 7.02 14.61
C ILE A 92 -35.28 7.35 13.12
N GLU A 93 -36.52 7.43 12.65
CA GLU A 93 -36.84 7.85 11.28
C GLU A 93 -36.32 9.27 11.01
N GLY A 94 -35.67 9.48 9.86
CA GLY A 94 -35.08 10.77 9.49
C GLY A 94 -33.63 10.97 9.94
N THR A 95 -33.00 9.97 10.56
CA THR A 95 -31.55 9.97 10.85
C THR A 95 -30.76 9.21 9.78
N TYR A 96 -29.51 9.59 9.53
CA TYR A 96 -28.62 8.98 8.53
C TYR A 96 -27.93 7.72 9.07
N CYS A 97 -27.51 7.73 10.33
CA CYS A 97 -26.81 6.65 11.03
C CYS A 97 -27.77 5.77 11.86
N GLY A 98 -29.07 5.96 11.72
CA GLY A 98 -30.10 5.29 12.52
C GLY A 98 -30.35 5.95 13.87
N TYR A 99 -29.46 6.77 14.44
CA TYR A 99 -29.72 7.47 15.70
C TYR A 99 -29.03 8.85 15.77
N PRO A 100 -29.59 9.83 16.52
CA PRO A 100 -29.14 11.23 16.47
C PRO A 100 -27.68 11.45 16.89
N TYR A 101 -27.18 10.68 17.86
CA TYR A 101 -25.78 10.81 18.30
C TYR A 101 -24.80 10.46 17.19
N GLY A 102 -25.11 9.43 16.38
CA GLY A 102 -24.31 9.04 15.22
C GLY A 102 -24.26 10.15 14.17
N ASP A 103 -25.42 10.75 13.85
CA ASP A 103 -25.54 11.84 12.88
C ASP A 103 -24.74 13.08 13.29
N VAL A 104 -24.83 13.48 14.57
CA VAL A 104 -24.04 14.63 15.08
C VAL A 104 -22.54 14.41 14.87
N ASN A 105 -22.03 13.20 15.14
CA ASN A 105 -20.62 12.89 14.91
C ASN A 105 -20.28 12.90 13.42
N LEU A 106 -21.12 12.27 12.59
CA LEU A 106 -20.93 12.25 11.15
C LEU A 106 -20.86 13.66 10.55
N PHE A 107 -21.79 14.54 10.92
CA PHE A 107 -21.78 15.93 10.45
C PHE A 107 -20.57 16.72 10.96
N LYS A 108 -20.13 16.48 12.21
CA LYS A 108 -18.91 17.09 12.73
C LYS A 108 -17.66 16.64 11.98
N ASP A 109 -17.56 15.36 11.63
CA ASP A 109 -16.45 14.82 10.84
C ASP A 109 -16.43 15.40 9.42
N LEU A 110 -17.59 15.55 8.77
CA LEU A 110 -17.71 16.20 7.47
C LEU A 110 -17.31 17.69 7.53
N ILE A 111 -17.78 18.43 8.55
CA ILE A 111 -17.42 19.84 8.73
C ILE A 111 -15.92 19.99 9.00
N SER A 112 -15.33 19.14 9.83
CA SER A 112 -13.88 19.14 10.08
C SER A 112 -13.09 18.91 8.79
N SER A 113 -13.57 18.03 7.92
CA SER A 113 -12.95 17.78 6.61
C SER A 113 -13.06 18.98 5.66
N TYR A 114 -14.17 19.71 5.70
CA TYR A 114 -14.34 20.99 4.98
C TYR A 114 -13.38 22.06 5.50
N GLU A 115 -13.30 22.22 6.82
CA GLU A 115 -12.38 23.18 7.46
C GLU A 115 -10.94 22.88 7.07
N TYR A 116 -10.54 21.60 7.08
CA TYR A 116 -9.23 21.17 6.61
C TYR A 116 -8.96 21.61 5.17
N ALA A 117 -9.87 21.30 4.24
CA ALA A 117 -9.70 21.65 2.82
C ALA A 117 -9.56 23.16 2.60
N ILE A 118 -10.37 23.97 3.29
CA ILE A 118 -10.33 25.44 3.20
C ILE A 118 -9.02 25.99 3.77
N LEU A 119 -8.58 25.49 4.92
CA LEU A 119 -7.43 26.03 5.66
C LEU A 119 -6.07 25.49 5.19
N TYR A 120 -6.04 24.39 4.44
CA TYR A 120 -4.78 23.75 4.01
C TYR A 120 -3.87 24.71 3.23
N SER A 121 -4.44 25.61 2.41
CA SER A 121 -3.65 26.60 1.66
C SER A 121 -2.84 27.54 2.56
N ASN A 122 -3.40 27.95 3.71
CA ASN A 122 -2.71 28.79 4.69
C ASN A 122 -1.57 28.02 5.35
N LYS A 123 -1.81 26.76 5.72
CA LYS A 123 -0.78 25.90 6.33
C LYS A 123 0.37 25.61 5.36
N SER A 124 0.04 25.31 4.11
CA SER A 124 1.00 25.16 3.02
C SER A 124 1.86 26.42 2.82
N ALA A 125 1.25 27.61 2.90
CA ALA A 125 1.95 28.89 2.83
C ALA A 125 2.89 29.11 4.02
N GLU A 126 2.43 28.81 5.25
CA GLU A 126 3.24 28.90 6.48
C GLU A 126 4.48 28.00 6.41
N ILE A 127 4.31 26.73 5.99
CA ILE A 127 5.42 25.80 5.80
C ILE A 127 6.43 26.37 4.79
N THR A 128 5.93 26.94 3.69
CA THR A 128 6.76 27.52 2.63
C THR A 128 7.53 28.75 3.10
N GLU A 129 6.90 29.62 3.90
CA GLU A 129 7.53 30.82 4.46
C GLU A 129 8.61 30.46 5.49
N ASN A 130 8.30 29.54 6.41
CA ASN A 130 9.26 29.01 7.36
C ASN A 130 10.46 28.36 6.66
N ALA A 131 10.21 27.61 5.58
CA ALA A 131 11.26 27.02 4.76
C ALA A 131 12.15 28.08 4.07
N ARG A 132 11.58 29.19 3.58
CA ARG A 132 12.39 30.30 3.02
C ARG A 132 13.26 30.96 4.08
N ALA A 133 12.69 31.29 5.23
CA ALA A 133 13.42 31.90 6.34
C ALA A 133 14.57 31.00 6.82
N ASN A 134 14.32 29.69 6.94
CA ASN A 134 15.35 28.72 7.28
C ASN A 134 16.44 28.64 6.20
N ALA A 135 16.08 28.64 4.92
CA ALA A 135 17.07 28.65 3.84
C ALA A 135 17.96 29.90 3.90
N GLU A 136 17.40 31.08 4.16
CA GLU A 136 18.20 32.30 4.34
C GLU A 136 19.14 32.19 5.56
N PHE A 137 18.62 31.72 6.69
CA PHE A 137 19.39 31.57 7.93
C PHE A 137 20.56 30.58 7.83
N TYR A 138 20.41 29.51 7.04
CA TYR A 138 21.42 28.46 6.87
C TYR A 138 22.33 28.65 5.65
N SER A 139 22.11 29.67 4.83
CA SER A 139 22.80 29.90 3.56
C SER A 139 24.33 29.86 3.63
N ASP A 140 24.92 30.36 4.71
CA ASP A 140 26.35 30.40 4.99
C ASP A 140 26.79 29.43 6.10
N LYS A 141 25.85 28.74 6.76
CA LYS A 141 26.11 27.90 7.94
C LYS A 141 26.12 26.40 7.65
N SER A 142 25.12 25.92 6.90
CA SER A 142 24.97 24.50 6.62
C SER A 142 24.38 24.28 5.24
N ARG A 143 25.17 23.66 4.37
CA ARG A 143 24.76 23.33 3.00
C ARG A 143 23.59 22.34 3.00
N TYR A 144 23.59 21.38 3.90
CA TYR A 144 22.52 20.39 4.02
C TYR A 144 21.21 21.07 4.45
N GLU A 145 21.21 21.85 5.54
CA GLU A 145 20.01 22.52 6.04
C GLU A 145 19.44 23.55 5.05
N TYR A 146 20.32 24.26 4.34
CA TYR A 146 19.93 25.13 3.24
C TYR A 146 19.17 24.35 2.15
N ARG A 147 19.73 23.22 1.69
CA ARG A 147 19.11 22.40 0.65
C ARG A 147 17.83 21.72 1.12
N LEU A 148 17.78 21.29 2.37
CA LEU A 148 16.59 20.71 2.99
C LEU A 148 15.47 21.73 3.03
N SER A 149 15.77 22.95 3.50
CA SER A 149 14.81 24.05 3.53
C SER A 149 14.29 24.39 2.13
N LYS A 150 15.15 24.37 1.11
CA LYS A 150 14.71 24.54 -0.29
C LYS A 150 13.83 23.39 -0.79
N LEU A 151 14.11 22.15 -0.40
CA LEU A 151 13.24 21.01 -0.71
C LEU A 151 11.86 21.16 -0.08
N TYR A 152 11.77 21.61 1.18
CA TYR A 152 10.49 21.95 1.83
C TYR A 152 9.73 23.01 1.04
N GLU A 153 10.38 24.12 0.70
CA GLU A 153 9.78 25.17 -0.11
C GLU A 153 9.23 24.61 -1.44
N ASP A 154 10.03 23.84 -2.17
CA ASP A 154 9.65 23.27 -3.46
C ASP A 154 8.49 22.26 -3.38
N CYS A 155 8.46 21.46 -2.31
CA CYS A 155 7.42 20.47 -2.10
C CYS A 155 6.06 21.12 -1.80
N TYR A 156 6.02 22.13 -0.92
CA TYR A 156 4.74 22.67 -0.40
C TYR A 156 4.26 23.95 -1.09
N LYS A 157 5.10 24.68 -1.81
CA LYS A 157 4.69 25.94 -2.44
C LYS A 157 3.45 25.80 -3.32
N GLY A 158 2.50 26.72 -3.13
CA GLY A 158 1.34 26.88 -4.01
C GLY A 158 0.32 25.75 -3.96
N ARG A 159 0.34 24.88 -2.93
CA ARG A 159 -0.69 23.86 -2.78
C ARG A 159 -1.98 24.44 -2.21
N SER A 160 -3.10 24.02 -2.78
CA SER A 160 -4.46 24.28 -2.30
C SER A 160 -5.33 23.05 -2.50
N LEU A 161 -6.49 23.06 -1.85
CA LEU A 161 -7.55 22.08 -2.03
C LEU A 161 -8.82 22.80 -2.49
N ASP A 162 -9.46 22.26 -3.52
CA ASP A 162 -10.62 22.91 -4.16
C ASP A 162 -11.94 22.20 -3.81
N GLY A 163 -11.89 21.09 -3.07
CA GLY A 163 -13.03 20.23 -2.80
C GLY A 163 -12.80 19.23 -1.67
N PHE A 164 -13.90 18.63 -1.24
CA PHE A 164 -13.95 17.52 -0.28
C PHE A 164 -14.27 16.22 -1.04
N TYR A 165 -13.62 15.12 -0.70
CA TYR A 165 -13.82 13.83 -1.36
C TYR A 165 -13.88 12.71 -0.33
N GLN A 166 -14.55 11.61 -0.69
CA GLN A 166 -14.61 10.41 0.14
C GLN A 166 -13.21 9.79 0.28
N SER A 167 -12.69 9.83 1.50
CA SER A 167 -11.29 9.57 1.85
C SER A 167 -11.04 8.18 2.45
N GLU A 168 -12.06 7.57 3.05
CA GLU A 168 -11.95 6.35 3.87
C GLU A 168 -11.38 5.16 3.10
N GLY A 169 -11.89 4.90 1.89
CA GLY A 169 -11.37 3.81 1.05
C GLY A 169 -9.89 3.99 0.69
N HIS A 170 -9.48 5.22 0.37
CA HIS A 170 -8.07 5.54 0.03
C HIS A 170 -7.15 5.38 1.24
N LYS A 171 -7.58 5.86 2.41
CA LYS A 171 -6.83 5.70 3.66
C LYS A 171 -6.62 4.22 3.99
N ALA A 172 -7.71 3.44 3.97
CA ALA A 172 -7.67 2.04 4.36
C ALA A 172 -6.78 1.20 3.42
N ILE A 173 -6.78 1.50 2.11
CA ILE A 173 -6.01 0.71 1.14
C ILE A 173 -4.51 0.97 1.20
N PHE A 174 -4.08 2.20 1.51
CA PHE A 174 -2.65 2.52 1.68
C PHE A 174 -2.03 1.80 2.87
N ASP A 175 -2.80 1.61 3.95
CA ASP A 175 -2.35 0.87 5.14
C ASP A 175 -2.53 -0.65 5.04
N TYR A 176 -3.29 -1.12 4.04
CA TYR A 176 -3.61 -2.55 3.91
C TYR A 176 -2.43 -3.40 3.42
N LYS A 177 -1.72 -4.07 4.35
CA LYS A 177 -0.53 -4.89 4.07
C LYS A 177 -0.82 -6.38 3.81
N PHE A 178 -2.03 -6.86 4.13
CA PHE A 178 -2.34 -8.29 4.20
C PHE A 178 -2.23 -9.01 2.83
N SER A 179 -2.70 -8.39 1.75
CA SER A 179 -2.62 -8.97 0.40
C SER A 179 -1.18 -9.20 -0.09
N ALA A 180 -0.23 -8.38 0.36
CA ALA A 180 1.18 -8.58 0.06
C ALA A 180 1.76 -9.80 0.80
N LEU A 181 1.34 -10.04 2.05
CA LEU A 181 1.72 -11.25 2.80
C LEU A 181 1.16 -12.52 2.14
N LEU A 182 -0.09 -12.46 1.67
CA LEU A 182 -0.68 -13.54 0.86
C LEU A 182 0.11 -13.78 -0.44
N SER A 183 0.52 -12.70 -1.11
CA SER A 183 1.37 -12.78 -2.30
C SER A 183 2.70 -13.48 -2.00
N MET A 184 3.36 -13.15 -0.89
CA MET A 184 4.59 -13.84 -0.45
C MET A 184 4.33 -15.34 -0.25
N PHE A 185 3.24 -15.71 0.41
CA PHE A 185 2.89 -17.12 0.63
C PHE A 185 2.66 -17.87 -0.69
N ILE A 186 1.92 -17.28 -1.63
CA ILE A 186 1.70 -17.84 -2.97
C ILE A 186 3.04 -18.00 -3.73
N ILE A 187 3.92 -16.99 -3.66
CA ILE A 187 5.25 -17.03 -4.27
C ILE A 187 6.07 -18.18 -3.69
N VAL A 188 6.09 -18.36 -2.37
CA VAL A 188 6.80 -19.47 -1.74
C VAL A 188 6.30 -20.82 -2.27
N LEU A 189 4.98 -21.04 -2.31
CA LEU A 189 4.41 -22.30 -2.78
C LEU A 189 4.73 -22.58 -4.25
N ALA A 190 4.66 -21.55 -5.10
CA ALA A 190 4.88 -21.69 -6.53
C ALA A 190 6.36 -21.81 -6.92
N ILE A 191 7.23 -21.02 -6.27
CA ILE A 191 8.62 -20.80 -6.69
C ILE A 191 9.62 -21.66 -5.89
N SER A 192 9.33 -22.03 -4.65
CA SER A 192 10.22 -22.95 -3.89
C SER A 192 10.56 -24.25 -4.63
N PRO A 193 9.63 -24.93 -5.34
CA PRO A 193 9.96 -26.14 -6.10
C PRO A 193 10.67 -25.89 -7.45
N ILE A 194 10.89 -24.64 -7.88
CA ILE A 194 11.29 -24.31 -9.26
C ILE A 194 12.66 -24.88 -9.67
N VAL A 195 13.62 -24.94 -8.74
CA VAL A 195 14.94 -25.58 -8.93
C VAL A 195 15.06 -26.82 -8.07
N SER A 196 14.67 -26.74 -6.80
CA SER A 196 14.82 -27.82 -5.81
C SER A 196 14.21 -29.17 -6.25
N LYS A 197 13.04 -29.14 -6.90
CA LYS A 197 12.35 -30.34 -7.39
C LYS A 197 13.05 -31.01 -8.57
N GLU A 198 13.90 -30.28 -9.29
CA GLU A 198 14.69 -30.85 -10.39
C GLU A 198 15.83 -31.73 -9.89
N TYR A 199 16.33 -31.50 -8.68
CA TYR A 199 17.29 -32.41 -8.03
C TYR A 199 16.61 -33.72 -7.65
N VAL A 200 15.39 -33.67 -7.11
CA VAL A 200 14.62 -34.85 -6.69
C VAL A 200 14.28 -35.74 -7.89
N ILE A 201 13.80 -35.14 -9.00
CA ILE A 201 13.41 -35.88 -10.21
C ILE A 201 14.63 -36.29 -11.05
N GLY A 202 15.79 -35.67 -10.83
CA GLY A 202 17.02 -35.92 -11.60
C GLY A 202 17.11 -35.16 -12.93
N TYR A 203 16.18 -34.25 -13.21
CA TYR A 203 16.21 -33.38 -14.41
C TYR A 203 17.45 -32.50 -14.48
N ASN A 204 18.08 -32.19 -13.35
CA ASN A 204 19.35 -31.45 -13.33
C ASN A 204 20.44 -32.12 -14.20
N LYS A 205 20.48 -33.46 -14.24
CA LYS A 205 21.44 -34.20 -15.09
C LYS A 205 21.14 -34.01 -16.58
N LEU A 206 19.87 -34.06 -16.99
CA LEU A 206 19.47 -33.83 -18.39
C LEU A 206 19.78 -32.40 -18.85
N ILE A 207 19.48 -31.41 -17.99
CA ILE A 207 19.77 -30.00 -18.28
C ILE A 207 21.28 -29.79 -18.39
N SER A 208 22.07 -30.48 -17.56
CA SER A 208 23.54 -30.41 -17.62
C SER A 208 24.12 -30.91 -18.93
N SER A 209 23.65 -32.06 -19.43
CA SER A 209 24.15 -32.66 -20.66
C SER A 209 23.79 -31.85 -21.90
N SER A 210 22.81 -30.95 -21.82
CA SER A 210 22.38 -30.10 -22.94
C SER A 210 23.24 -28.84 -23.17
N GLY A 211 24.13 -28.49 -22.22
CA GLY A 211 24.93 -27.26 -22.28
C GLY A 211 24.14 -25.95 -22.09
N LYS A 212 22.81 -26.00 -21.89
CA LYS A 212 21.93 -24.81 -21.85
C LYS A 212 21.59 -24.33 -20.43
N ARG A 213 22.34 -24.73 -19.40
CA ARG A 213 22.08 -24.42 -17.96
C ARG A 213 21.77 -22.95 -17.68
N GLY A 214 22.60 -22.03 -18.19
CA GLY A 214 22.40 -20.59 -17.98
C GLY A 214 21.09 -20.07 -18.60
N SER A 215 20.79 -20.49 -19.83
CA SER A 215 19.55 -20.12 -20.52
C SER A 215 18.31 -20.68 -19.82
N VAL A 216 18.40 -21.90 -19.26
CA VAL A 216 17.31 -22.51 -18.46
C VAL A 216 17.07 -21.69 -17.20
N MET A 217 18.14 -21.34 -16.49
CA MET A 217 18.02 -20.58 -15.24
C MET A 217 17.48 -19.18 -15.48
N LEU A 218 17.88 -18.53 -16.57
CA LEU A 218 17.30 -17.23 -16.97
C LEU A 218 15.81 -17.37 -17.30
N ALA A 219 15.41 -18.42 -18.03
CA ALA A 219 14.00 -18.67 -18.33
C ALA A 219 13.17 -18.93 -17.06
N LYS A 220 13.75 -19.56 -16.03
CA LYS A 220 13.12 -19.74 -14.71
C LYS A 220 12.91 -18.43 -13.99
N LEU A 221 13.94 -17.58 -13.94
CA LEU A 221 13.85 -16.25 -13.32
C LEU A 221 12.80 -15.38 -14.02
N THR A 222 12.77 -15.39 -15.36
CA THR A 222 11.74 -14.68 -16.13
C THR A 222 10.34 -15.25 -15.88
N ALA A 223 10.18 -16.57 -15.83
CA ALA A 223 8.89 -17.20 -15.51
C ALA A 223 8.42 -16.83 -14.09
N ALA A 224 9.32 -16.84 -13.12
CA ALA A 224 9.06 -16.46 -11.74
C ALA A 224 8.65 -14.97 -11.65
N ALA A 225 9.36 -14.07 -12.33
CA ALA A 225 9.03 -12.65 -12.37
C ALA A 225 7.65 -12.38 -13.00
N ILE A 226 7.32 -13.05 -14.11
CA ILE A 226 5.99 -12.95 -14.75
C ILE A 226 4.90 -13.45 -13.81
N PHE A 227 5.13 -14.56 -13.10
CA PHE A 227 4.17 -15.08 -12.12
C PHE A 227 3.97 -14.10 -10.96
N THR A 228 5.06 -13.55 -10.42
CA THR A 228 4.98 -12.54 -9.36
C THR A 228 4.20 -11.31 -9.79
N PHE A 229 4.45 -10.81 -11.00
CA PHE A 229 3.67 -9.71 -11.56
C PHE A 229 2.18 -10.06 -11.63
N ALA A 230 1.83 -11.24 -12.17
CA ALA A 230 0.45 -11.67 -12.28
C ALA A 230 -0.26 -11.82 -10.92
N VAL A 231 0.38 -12.44 -9.93
CA VAL A 231 -0.18 -12.60 -8.58
C VAL A 231 -0.37 -11.25 -7.90
N THR A 232 0.64 -10.37 -7.99
CA THR A 232 0.58 -9.01 -7.41
C THR A 232 -0.56 -8.22 -8.05
N LEU A 233 -0.70 -8.29 -9.38
CA LEU A 233 -1.77 -7.62 -10.11
C LEU A 233 -3.15 -8.15 -9.70
N ILE A 234 -3.33 -9.47 -9.63
CA ILE A 234 -4.60 -10.10 -9.27
C ILE A 234 -5.01 -9.72 -7.84
N LEU A 235 -4.10 -9.82 -6.87
CA LEU A 235 -4.44 -9.48 -5.48
C LEU A 235 -4.67 -7.97 -5.30
N PHE A 236 -3.84 -7.12 -5.91
CA PHE A 236 -4.04 -5.67 -5.83
C PHE A 236 -5.33 -5.22 -6.52
N ALA A 237 -5.68 -5.82 -7.66
CA ALA A 237 -6.96 -5.58 -8.31
C ALA A 237 -8.13 -6.08 -7.45
N SER A 238 -7.97 -7.22 -6.76
CA SER A 238 -8.99 -7.70 -5.82
C SER A 238 -9.17 -6.74 -4.66
N ASP A 239 -8.08 -6.16 -4.12
CA ASP A 239 -8.15 -5.13 -3.10
C ASP A 239 -8.97 -3.94 -3.61
N MET A 240 -8.65 -3.39 -4.79
CA MET A 240 -9.41 -2.28 -5.38
C MET A 240 -10.91 -2.58 -5.45
N VAL A 241 -11.29 -3.77 -5.89
CA VAL A 241 -12.70 -4.18 -5.97
C VAL A 241 -13.33 -4.26 -4.58
N TYR A 242 -12.65 -4.86 -3.60
CA TYR A 242 -13.19 -5.01 -2.25
C TYR A 242 -13.36 -3.67 -1.54
N PHE A 243 -12.35 -2.80 -1.61
CA PHE A 243 -12.41 -1.48 -1.01
C PHE A 243 -13.44 -0.58 -1.71
N GLN A 244 -13.59 -0.67 -3.04
CA GLN A 244 -14.69 0.03 -3.73
C GLN A 244 -16.07 -0.45 -3.26
N LEU A 245 -16.26 -1.76 -3.11
CA LEU A 245 -17.57 -2.33 -2.72
C LEU A 245 -17.93 -2.05 -1.26
N ILE A 246 -16.94 -1.89 -0.38
CA ILE A 246 -17.15 -1.79 1.07
C ILE A 246 -17.06 -0.34 1.56
N TYR A 247 -16.09 0.44 1.09
CA TYR A 247 -15.82 1.81 1.56
C TYR A 247 -16.21 2.89 0.55
N GLY A 248 -16.31 2.54 -0.74
CA GLY A 248 -16.41 3.51 -1.83
C GLY A 248 -15.08 4.20 -2.13
N PHE A 249 -14.88 4.57 -3.40
CA PHE A 249 -13.82 5.50 -3.82
C PHE A 249 -14.43 6.67 -4.58
N ASP A 250 -13.97 7.86 -4.26
CA ASP A 250 -14.16 9.04 -5.09
C ASP A 250 -12.86 9.88 -5.13
N GLY A 251 -12.82 10.90 -5.99
CA GLY A 251 -11.76 11.89 -5.95
C GLY A 251 -10.40 11.38 -6.41
N PHE A 252 -10.32 10.39 -7.28
CA PHE A 252 -9.04 9.85 -7.80
C PHE A 252 -8.08 10.91 -8.38
N SER A 253 -8.62 12.03 -8.88
CA SER A 253 -7.86 13.18 -9.38
C SER A 253 -7.44 14.18 -8.31
N ALA A 254 -7.99 14.10 -7.09
CA ALA A 254 -7.60 14.94 -5.97
C ALA A 254 -6.15 14.65 -5.58
N PRO A 255 -5.41 15.66 -5.10
CA PRO A 255 -4.06 15.45 -4.60
C PRO A 255 -4.07 14.58 -3.34
N ILE A 256 -2.99 13.84 -3.09
CA ILE A 256 -2.88 12.93 -1.94
C ILE A 256 -3.06 13.65 -0.59
N TYR A 257 -2.61 14.90 -0.50
CA TYR A 257 -2.76 15.74 0.69
C TYR A 257 -4.21 16.25 0.89
N ALA A 258 -5.16 15.88 0.02
CA ALA A 258 -6.60 16.03 0.31
C ALA A 258 -7.03 15.14 1.49
N LEU A 259 -6.28 14.06 1.75
CA LEU A 259 -6.41 13.24 2.94
C LEU A 259 -5.61 13.86 4.06
N GLN A 260 -6.25 14.13 5.20
CA GLN A 260 -5.62 14.80 6.34
C GLN A 260 -4.43 14.01 6.89
N GLU A 261 -4.44 12.67 6.81
CA GLU A 261 -3.32 11.82 7.23
C GLU A 261 -2.06 11.98 6.36
N PHE A 262 -2.21 12.52 5.14
CA PHE A 262 -1.12 12.74 4.19
C PHE A 262 -0.91 14.24 3.93
N GLU A 263 -1.34 15.09 4.85
CA GLU A 263 -1.18 16.54 4.81
C GLU A 263 0.26 16.97 4.54
N MET A 264 1.20 16.29 5.20
CA MET A 264 2.64 16.52 5.11
C MET A 264 3.33 15.66 4.04
N CYS A 265 2.57 15.05 3.12
CA CYS A 265 3.16 14.31 2.00
C CYS A 265 4.04 15.25 1.15
N PRO A 266 5.32 14.91 0.90
CA PRO A 266 6.20 15.76 0.10
C PRO A 266 5.84 15.75 -1.40
N PHE A 267 5.02 14.81 -1.85
CA PHE A 267 4.68 14.61 -3.26
C PHE A 267 3.36 15.28 -3.64
N ASN A 268 3.37 16.08 -4.71
CA ASN A 268 2.16 16.60 -5.33
C ASN A 268 1.67 15.63 -6.41
N ILE A 269 1.10 14.51 -5.96
CA ILE A 269 0.55 13.44 -6.80
C ILE A 269 -0.94 13.28 -6.53
N THR A 270 -1.67 12.81 -7.53
CA THR A 270 -3.08 12.45 -7.36
C THR A 270 -3.24 11.18 -6.54
N LEU A 271 -4.42 10.95 -5.96
CA LEU A 271 -4.75 9.71 -5.26
C LEU A 271 -4.58 8.47 -6.16
N PHE A 272 -4.97 8.56 -7.43
CA PHE A 272 -4.68 7.51 -8.41
C PHE A 272 -3.18 7.30 -8.61
N GLY A 273 -2.39 8.37 -8.71
CA GLY A 273 -0.93 8.29 -8.81
C GLY A 273 -0.31 7.59 -7.60
N ALA A 274 -0.81 7.87 -6.40
CA ALA A 274 -0.37 7.22 -5.17
C ALA A 274 -0.68 5.71 -5.14
N LEU A 275 -1.84 5.30 -5.67
CA LEU A 275 -2.18 3.88 -5.84
C LEU A 275 -1.24 3.17 -6.82
N VAL A 276 -0.92 3.81 -7.94
CA VAL A 276 0.04 3.27 -8.91
C VAL A 276 1.43 3.13 -8.29
N ILE A 277 1.89 4.15 -7.56
CA ILE A 277 3.17 4.08 -6.84
C ILE A 277 3.13 2.93 -5.82
N THR A 278 2.08 2.82 -5.02
CA THR A 278 1.89 1.72 -4.06
C THR A 278 2.01 0.35 -4.73
N PHE A 279 1.36 0.16 -5.88
CA PHE A 279 1.48 -1.08 -6.67
C PHE A 279 2.93 -1.35 -7.11
N VAL A 280 3.62 -0.34 -7.65
CA VAL A 280 5.01 -0.48 -8.11
C VAL A 280 5.95 -0.81 -6.96
N LEU A 281 5.84 -0.15 -5.82
CA LEU A 281 6.67 -0.41 -4.64
C LEU A 281 6.47 -1.86 -4.14
N ARG A 282 5.21 -2.31 -4.03
CA ARG A 282 4.87 -3.69 -3.68
C ARG A 282 5.44 -4.69 -4.68
N LEU A 283 5.32 -4.41 -5.98
CA LEU A 283 5.86 -5.27 -7.03
C LEU A 283 7.39 -5.40 -6.93
N VAL A 284 8.11 -4.29 -6.71
CA VAL A 284 9.58 -4.31 -6.56
C VAL A 284 10.00 -5.16 -5.37
N PHE A 285 9.32 -5.00 -4.22
CA PHE A 285 9.55 -5.83 -3.04
C PHE A 285 9.28 -7.32 -3.32
N LEU A 286 8.14 -7.65 -3.92
CA LEU A 286 7.76 -9.03 -4.20
C LEU A 286 8.67 -9.68 -5.25
N LEU A 287 9.21 -8.93 -6.21
CA LEU A 287 10.21 -9.43 -7.15
C LEU A 287 11.54 -9.74 -6.45
N MET A 288 12.00 -8.88 -5.55
CA MET A 288 13.17 -9.15 -4.71
C MET A 288 12.96 -10.43 -3.90
N PHE A 289 11.79 -10.57 -3.25
CA PHE A 289 11.44 -11.76 -2.49
C PHE A 289 11.40 -13.03 -3.36
N THR A 290 10.84 -12.96 -4.58
CA THR A 290 10.85 -14.08 -5.53
C THR A 290 12.27 -14.52 -5.91
N PHE A 291 13.19 -13.58 -6.10
CA PHE A 291 14.60 -13.91 -6.36
C PHE A 291 15.28 -14.50 -5.12
N LEU A 292 14.90 -14.09 -3.91
CA LEU A 292 15.33 -14.74 -2.68
C LEU A 292 14.86 -16.20 -2.64
N VAL A 293 13.57 -16.46 -2.86
CA VAL A 293 13.00 -17.82 -2.87
C VAL A 293 13.67 -18.68 -3.95
N THR A 294 13.93 -18.11 -5.13
CA THR A 294 14.65 -18.81 -6.21
C THR A 294 16.09 -19.12 -5.82
N ALA A 295 16.79 -18.19 -5.16
CA ALA A 295 18.14 -18.42 -4.65
C ALA A 295 18.14 -19.56 -3.63
N VAL A 296 17.26 -19.53 -2.63
CA VAL A 296 17.09 -20.61 -1.64
C VAL A 296 16.81 -21.95 -2.32
N SER A 297 15.89 -21.98 -3.29
CA SER A 297 15.58 -23.18 -4.09
C SER A 297 16.81 -23.76 -4.80
N SER A 298 17.73 -22.91 -5.25
CA SER A 298 18.98 -23.36 -5.89
C SER A 298 19.98 -24.00 -4.93
N PHE A 299 19.92 -23.68 -3.64
CA PHE A 299 20.76 -24.27 -2.59
C PHE A 299 20.18 -25.55 -2.01
N CYS A 300 18.86 -25.70 -2.02
CA CYS A 300 18.16 -26.85 -1.43
C CYS A 300 18.00 -28.01 -2.44
N LYS A 301 18.41 -29.21 -2.04
CA LYS A 301 18.22 -30.45 -2.85
C LYS A 301 16.82 -31.07 -2.73
N ASN A 302 15.99 -30.55 -1.83
CA ASN A 302 14.64 -31.03 -1.54
C ASN A 302 13.67 -29.83 -1.54
N ASP A 303 12.51 -29.99 -2.19
CA ASP A 303 11.50 -28.94 -2.33
C ASP A 303 10.82 -28.58 -1.02
N ILE A 304 10.65 -29.53 -0.10
CA ILE A 304 10.10 -29.26 1.25
C ILE A 304 11.07 -28.40 2.05
N ILE A 305 12.37 -28.72 2.05
CA ILE A 305 13.41 -27.92 2.75
C ILE A 305 13.47 -26.51 2.15
N SER A 306 13.45 -26.40 0.82
CA SER A 306 13.40 -25.11 0.15
C SER A 306 12.21 -24.26 0.60
N MET A 307 11.04 -24.89 0.75
CA MET A 307 9.83 -24.20 1.18
C MET A 307 9.96 -23.71 2.62
N VAL A 308 10.37 -24.58 3.55
CA VAL A 308 10.54 -24.22 4.97
C VAL A 308 11.55 -23.09 5.15
N VAL A 309 12.70 -23.16 4.48
CA VAL A 309 13.73 -22.10 4.54
C VAL A 309 13.22 -20.80 3.93
N SER A 310 12.44 -20.85 2.85
CA SER A 310 11.86 -19.65 2.22
C SER A 310 10.81 -18.98 3.11
N VAL A 311 9.98 -19.77 3.80
CA VAL A 311 9.03 -19.25 4.81
C VAL A 311 9.78 -18.59 5.95
N ALA A 312 10.80 -19.27 6.51
CA ALA A 312 11.62 -18.71 7.59
C ALA A 312 12.31 -17.40 7.17
N ALA A 313 12.86 -17.34 5.95
CA ALA A 313 13.44 -16.12 5.42
C ALA A 313 12.41 -15.00 5.24
N GLY A 314 11.19 -15.31 4.79
CA GLY A 314 10.08 -14.36 4.72
C GLY A 314 9.71 -13.81 6.11
N PHE A 315 9.58 -14.66 7.12
CA PHE A 315 9.34 -14.22 8.50
C PHE A 315 10.48 -13.36 9.05
N LEU A 316 11.73 -13.74 8.80
CA LEU A 316 12.89 -12.94 9.22
C LEU A 316 12.91 -11.56 8.54
N LEU A 317 12.48 -11.44 7.28
CA LEU A 317 12.34 -10.13 6.63
C LEU A 317 11.25 -9.28 7.27
N VAL A 318 10.12 -9.89 7.66
CA VAL A 318 8.98 -9.19 8.27
C VAL A 318 9.20 -8.84 9.73
N ILE A 319 9.97 -9.62 10.49
CA ILE A 319 10.29 -9.35 11.90
C ILE A 319 11.56 -8.51 12.02
N GLY A 320 12.56 -8.78 11.17
CA GLY A 320 13.84 -8.06 11.19
C GLY A 320 13.70 -6.57 10.91
N SER A 321 12.61 -6.16 10.26
CA SER A 321 12.22 -4.76 10.09
C SER A 321 11.88 -4.05 11.40
N GLU A 322 11.37 -4.75 12.42
CA GLU A 322 11.10 -4.19 13.76
C GLU A 322 12.38 -4.10 14.60
N LEU A 323 13.37 -4.96 14.32
CA LEU A 323 14.61 -5.08 15.10
C LEU A 323 15.78 -4.23 14.56
N LEU A 324 15.70 -3.78 13.31
CA LEU A 324 16.70 -2.93 12.66
C LEU A 324 16.16 -1.49 12.55
N PRO A 325 16.23 -0.67 13.61
CA PRO A 325 15.89 0.74 13.51
C PRO A 325 16.93 1.44 12.62
N GLY A 326 16.51 1.85 11.43
CA GLY A 326 17.36 2.54 10.47
C GLY A 326 16.80 2.52 9.05
N MET A 327 17.56 3.16 8.14
CA MET A 327 17.22 3.33 6.72
C MET A 327 16.95 2.01 5.95
N LEU A 328 17.35 0.86 6.53
CA LEU A 328 17.32 -0.48 5.92
C LEU A 328 16.08 -1.28 6.32
N ASN A 329 14.92 -0.89 5.80
CA ASN A 329 13.69 -1.67 6.00
C ASN A 329 12.94 -1.92 4.68
N PRO A 330 13.21 -3.05 3.99
CA PRO A 330 12.53 -3.43 2.76
C PRO A 330 11.01 -3.56 2.88
N THR A 331 10.49 -3.82 4.08
CA THR A 331 9.05 -4.04 4.31
C THR A 331 8.24 -2.74 4.27
N THR A 332 8.89 -1.58 4.36
CA THR A 332 8.25 -0.27 4.16
C THR A 332 7.62 -0.14 2.77
N LEU A 333 8.15 -0.84 1.77
CA LEU A 333 7.59 -0.86 0.42
C LEU A 333 6.26 -1.64 0.32
N ILE A 334 5.93 -2.47 1.32
CA ILE A 334 4.66 -3.20 1.37
C ILE A 334 3.51 -2.28 1.78
N GLY A 335 3.72 -1.45 2.80
CA GLY A 335 2.74 -0.49 3.30
C GLY A 335 3.30 0.93 3.24
N PRO A 336 3.12 1.62 2.10
CA PRO A 336 3.77 2.90 1.85
C PRO A 336 3.18 4.07 2.62
N THR A 337 2.28 3.85 3.59
CA THR A 337 1.69 4.89 4.45
C THR A 337 2.78 5.82 4.98
N GLU A 338 3.86 5.27 5.55
CA GLU A 338 4.99 6.05 6.09
C GLU A 338 5.69 6.92 5.04
N LEU A 339 5.66 6.52 3.77
CA LEU A 339 6.25 7.26 2.65
C LEU A 339 5.39 8.47 2.26
N PHE A 340 4.09 8.40 2.54
CA PHE A 340 3.12 9.44 2.21
C PHE A 340 2.79 10.34 3.40
N THR A 341 2.97 9.88 4.65
CA THR A 341 2.58 10.67 5.84
C THR A 341 3.48 11.87 6.07
N ASN A 342 4.80 11.72 5.96
CA ASN A 342 5.75 12.75 6.37
C ASN A 342 6.89 12.95 5.35
N MET A 343 7.50 14.13 5.39
CA MET A 343 8.77 14.37 4.70
C MET A 343 9.89 13.58 5.38
N ASN A 344 10.19 12.40 4.84
CA ASN A 344 11.23 11.53 5.37
C ASN A 344 12.44 11.51 4.43
N VAL A 345 13.48 12.25 4.82
CA VAL A 345 14.71 12.45 4.04
C VAL A 345 15.95 12.12 4.86
N CYS A 346 16.99 11.68 4.19
CA CYS A 346 18.30 11.43 4.77
C CYS A 346 19.35 12.34 4.15
N ASN A 347 20.44 12.57 4.89
CA ASN A 347 21.60 13.28 4.37
C ASN A 347 22.54 12.32 3.66
N ILE A 348 22.68 12.47 2.34
CA ILE A 348 23.70 11.80 1.53
C ILE A 348 24.59 12.87 0.90
N LEU A 349 25.82 13.02 1.40
CA LEU A 349 26.81 13.98 0.88
C LEU A 349 26.25 15.43 0.78
N ASP A 350 25.59 15.89 1.84
CA ASP A 350 24.91 17.19 1.94
C ASP A 350 23.71 17.35 1.00
N PHE A 351 23.19 16.28 0.42
CA PHE A 351 21.93 16.30 -0.32
C PHE A 351 20.82 15.66 0.52
N PRO A 352 19.67 16.33 0.70
CA PRO A 352 18.48 15.70 1.26
C PRO A 352 17.87 14.77 0.21
N VAL A 353 17.95 13.47 0.46
CA VAL A 353 17.40 12.43 -0.43
C VAL A 353 16.24 11.75 0.27
N PHE A 354 15.10 11.61 -0.42
CA PHE A 354 13.94 10.90 0.13
C PHE A 354 14.30 9.46 0.47
N ASN A 355 13.92 9.01 1.67
CA ASN A 355 14.21 7.65 2.12
C ASN A 355 13.62 6.58 1.20
N VAL A 356 12.48 6.85 0.55
CA VAL A 356 11.91 5.95 -0.47
C VAL A 356 12.87 5.63 -1.61
N VAL A 357 13.68 6.61 -2.04
CA VAL A 357 14.65 6.43 -3.13
C VAL A 357 15.79 5.53 -2.67
N VAL A 358 16.23 5.72 -1.43
CA VAL A 358 17.28 4.90 -0.83
C VAL A 358 16.82 3.47 -0.66
N THR A 359 15.67 3.23 -0.03
CA THR A 359 15.12 1.88 0.16
C THR A 359 14.85 1.17 -1.16
N LEU A 360 14.35 1.89 -2.18
CA LEU A 360 14.20 1.35 -3.53
C LEU A 360 15.53 0.91 -4.12
N SER A 361 16.57 1.75 -4.03
CA SER A 361 17.89 1.44 -4.57
C SER A 361 18.49 0.19 -3.91
N GLU A 362 18.31 0.05 -2.59
CA GLU A 362 18.78 -1.10 -1.81
C GLU A 362 18.05 -2.39 -2.19
N VAL A 363 16.71 -2.34 -2.28
CA VAL A 363 15.90 -3.50 -2.65
C VAL A 363 16.20 -3.96 -4.08
N ILE A 364 16.41 -3.02 -5.00
CA ILE A 364 16.82 -3.33 -6.38
C ILE A 364 18.22 -3.97 -6.38
N LEU A 365 19.18 -3.42 -5.63
CA LEU A 365 20.52 -3.98 -5.54
C LEU A 365 20.49 -5.40 -4.96
N LEU A 366 19.73 -5.62 -3.88
CA LEU A 366 19.53 -6.94 -3.28
C LEU A 366 18.90 -7.92 -4.27
N ALA A 367 17.87 -7.50 -5.01
CA ALA A 367 17.22 -8.29 -6.04
C ALA A 367 18.22 -8.73 -7.14
N VAL A 368 19.08 -7.81 -7.60
CA VAL A 368 20.13 -8.09 -8.59
C VAL A 368 21.14 -9.09 -8.04
N VAL A 369 21.61 -8.92 -6.80
CA VAL A 369 22.55 -9.84 -6.15
C VAL A 369 21.95 -11.24 -6.06
N LEU A 370 20.70 -11.37 -5.61
CA LEU A 370 20.00 -12.65 -5.49
C LEU A 370 19.78 -13.34 -6.84
N ALA A 371 19.44 -12.57 -7.88
CA ALA A 371 19.32 -13.08 -9.24
C ALA A 371 20.67 -13.58 -9.78
N VAL A 372 21.76 -12.82 -9.59
CA VAL A 372 23.12 -13.22 -10.00
C VAL A 372 23.59 -14.46 -9.23
N MET A 373 23.33 -14.53 -7.92
CA MET A 373 23.62 -15.71 -7.10
C MET A 373 22.90 -16.95 -7.63
N SER A 374 21.61 -16.80 -7.95
CA SER A 374 20.77 -17.86 -8.52
C SER A 374 21.33 -18.38 -9.85
N VAL A 375 21.72 -17.46 -10.77
CA VAL A 375 22.34 -17.82 -12.05
C VAL A 375 23.69 -18.51 -11.84
N ARG A 376 24.57 -17.95 -11.02
CA ARG A 376 25.90 -18.53 -10.72
C ARG A 376 25.79 -19.92 -10.13
N ARG A 377 24.83 -20.15 -9.23
CA ARG A 377 24.61 -21.46 -8.62
C ARG A 377 24.03 -22.46 -9.63
N GLY A 378 23.06 -22.04 -10.43
CA GLY A 378 22.50 -22.85 -11.52
C GLY A 378 23.54 -23.31 -12.55
N MET A 379 24.65 -22.58 -12.71
CA MET A 379 25.77 -22.99 -13.55
C MET A 379 26.71 -24.01 -12.87
N LYS A 380 26.90 -23.94 -11.55
CA LYS A 380 27.93 -24.67 -10.78
C LYS A 380 27.52 -26.05 -10.24
N CYS A 381 26.24 -26.44 -10.24
CA CYS A 381 25.83 -27.71 -9.65
C CYS A 381 26.33 -28.92 -10.46
N CYS A 382 27.47 -29.48 -10.02
CA CYS A 382 28.04 -30.77 -10.44
C CYS A 382 27.42 -31.93 -9.65
#